data_AF-A0A7X1FV30-F1
#
_entry.id   AF-A0A7X1FV30-F1
#
_cell.length_a   1.000
_cell.length_b   1.000
_cell.length_c   1.000
_cell.angle_alpha   90.00
_cell.angle_beta   90.00
_cell.angle_gamma   90.00
#
_symmetry.space_group_name_H-M   'P 1'
#
loop_
_entity.id
_entity.type
_entity.pdbx_description
1 polymer ?
#
loop_
_entity_poly.entity_id
_entity_poly.type
_entity_poly.pdbx_seq_one_letter_code
_entity_poly.pdbx_strand_id
1 'polypeptide(L)' 'MSVKLTIAVAEYPHTAAVRSGEIPIEGVDAEIITVQPQIGAFRRMVRDLEFDVCELA' A
#
# COMPACT_ATOMS: atom_id res chain seq x y z
N MET A 1 6.24 16.80 10.19
CA MET A 1 6.53 15.45 10.75
C MET A 1 5.78 14.47 9.88
N SER A 2 6.42 13.46 9.31
CA SER A 2 5.77 12.42 8.51
C SER A 2 5.54 11.16 9.34
N VAL A 3 4.49 10.40 9.02
CA VAL A 3 4.21 9.09 9.59
C VAL A 3 4.65 8.03 8.60
N LYS A 4 5.42 7.04 9.05
CA LYS A 4 5.78 5.90 8.21
C LYS A 4 4.60 4.94 8.13
N LEU A 5 4.18 4.58 6.92
CA LEU A 5 3.10 3.61 6.68
C LEU A 5 3.53 2.56 5.66
N THR A 6 3.25 1.30 5.97
CA THR A 6 3.29 0.17 5.04
C THR A 6 1.96 0.04 4.32
N ILE A 7 1.99 0.10 2.98
CA ILE A 7 0.78 0.18 2.15
C ILE A 7 0.80 -0.94 1.11
N ALA A 8 -0.09 -1.92 1.27
CA ALA A 8 -0.28 -2.99 0.30
C ALA A 8 -1.27 -2.58 -0.78
N VAL A 9 -0.77 -2.33 -2.00
CA VAL A 9 -1.59 -1.95 -3.16
C VAL A 9 -1.00 -2.56 -4.44
N ALA A 10 -1.87 -3.04 -5.31
CA ALA A 10 -1.46 -3.60 -6.59
C ALA A 10 -1.11 -2.51 -7.62
N GLU A 11 -0.48 -2.95 -8.70
CA GLU A 11 -0.10 -2.09 -9.81
C GLU A 11 -1.27 -1.86 -10.77
N TYR A 12 -1.75 -0.62 -10.80
CA TYR A 12 -2.75 -0.16 -11.77
C TYR A 12 -2.34 1.20 -12.35
N PRO A 13 -2.86 1.57 -13.53
CA PRO A 13 -2.62 2.90 -14.09
C PRO A 13 -2.96 4.06 -13.15
N HIS A 14 -4.00 3.90 -12.32
CA HIS A 14 -4.45 4.95 -11.38
C HIS A 14 -3.66 4.98 -10.05
N THR A 15 -2.91 3.91 -9.72
CA THR A 15 -2.03 3.89 -8.53
C THR A 15 -0.57 4.18 -8.87
N ALA A 16 -0.19 4.11 -10.15
CA ALA A 16 1.19 4.19 -10.62
C ALA A 16 1.97 5.43 -10.12
N ALA A 17 1.39 6.63 -10.25
CA ALA A 17 2.07 7.87 -9.88
C ALA A 17 2.31 8.00 -8.37
N VAL A 18 1.43 7.43 -7.53
CA VAL A 18 1.63 7.38 -6.08
C VAL A 18 2.66 6.30 -5.72
N ARG A 19 2.59 5.13 -6.38
CA ARG A 19 3.55 4.03 -6.15
C ARG A 19 4.98 4.40 -6.56
N SER A 20 5.15 5.19 -7.62
CA SER A 20 6.45 5.66 -8.09
C SER A 20 7.03 6.81 -7.25
N GLY A 21 6.20 7.43 -6.38
CA GLY A 21 6.56 8.64 -5.65
C GLY A 21 6.52 9.92 -6.49
N GLU A 22 6.03 9.87 -7.74
CA GLU A 22 5.80 11.05 -8.58
C GLU A 22 4.75 11.98 -7.95
N ILE A 23 3.71 11.39 -7.36
CA ILE A 23 2.73 12.09 -6.51
C ILE A 23 2.92 11.61 -5.07
N PRO A 24 3.53 12.41 -4.19
CA PRO A 24 3.74 12.03 -2.81
C PRO A 24 2.42 12.06 -2.02
N ILE A 25 2.36 11.25 -0.95
CA ILE A 25 1.27 11.33 0.03
C ILE A 25 1.69 12.34 1.10
N GLU A 26 0.98 13.46 1.20
CA GLU A 26 1.30 14.50 2.17
C GLU A 26 1.34 13.96 3.59
N GLY A 27 2.45 14.20 4.30
CA GLY A 27 2.63 13.76 5.69
C GLY A 27 2.90 12.27 5.87
N VAL A 28 3.09 11.49 4.80
CA VAL A 28 3.36 10.05 4.87
C VAL A 28 4.70 9.71 4.23
N ASP A 29 5.49 8.92 4.95
CA ASP A 29 6.64 8.19 4.40
C ASP A 29 6.15 6.79 4.00
N ALA A 30 5.82 6.65 2.71
CA ALA A 30 5.07 5.50 2.22
C ALA A 30 6.01 4.35 1.79
N GLU A 31 5.86 3.20 2.44
CA GLU A 31 6.47 1.94 2.04
C GLU A 31 5.45 1.11 1.25
N ILE A 32 5.52 1.21 -0.08
CA ILE A 32 4.59 0.54 -1.00
C ILE A 32 5.00 -0.92 -1.20
N ILE A 33 4.08 -1.85 -0.89
CA ILE A 33 4.29 -3.30 -1.02
C ILE A 33 3.30 -3.85 -2.05
N THR A 34 3.81 -4.65 -2.99
CA THR A 34 2.98 -5.34 -3.99
C THR A 34 2.98 -6.84 -3.73
N VAL A 35 1.78 -7.41 -3.72
CA VAL A 35 1.54 -8.83 -3.41
C VAL A 35 0.64 -9.39 -4.49
N GLN A 36 1.07 -10.48 -5.14
CA GLN A 36 0.30 -11.12 -6.20
C GLN A 36 -0.13 -12.53 -5.76
N PRO A 37 -1.44 -12.87 -5.79
CA PRO A 37 -2.57 -11.98 -6.05
C PRO A 37 -2.91 -11.05 -4.87
N GLN A 38 -3.58 -9.92 -5.12
CA GLN A 38 -3.95 -8.92 -4.10
C GLN A 38 -4.76 -9.49 -2.93
N ILE A 39 -5.57 -10.53 -3.17
CA ILE A 39 -6.29 -11.27 -2.11
C ILE A 39 -5.34 -11.89 -1.06
N GLY A 40 -4.09 -12.15 -1.41
CA GLY A 40 -3.04 -12.56 -0.46
C GLY A 40 -2.69 -11.45 0.52
N ALA A 41 -2.58 -10.20 0.06
CA ALA A 41 -2.34 -9.05 0.94
C ALA A 41 -3.54 -8.83 1.88
N PHE A 42 -4.75 -8.81 1.32
CA PHE A 42 -5.97 -8.57 2.07
C PHE A 42 -6.16 -9.58 3.21
N ARG A 43 -5.92 -10.88 2.95
CA ARG A 43 -6.01 -11.93 3.96
C ARG A 43 -5.02 -11.77 5.11
N ARG A 44 -3.80 -11.33 4.83
CA ARG A 44 -2.77 -11.08 5.85
C ARG A 44 -3.08 -9.81 6.64
N MET A 45 -3.61 -8.79 5.97
CA MET A 45 -4.07 -7.57 6.63
C MET A 45 -5.16 -7.88 7.67
N VAL A 46 -6.25 -8.55 7.27
CA VAL A 46 -7.40 -8.74 8.17
C VAL A 46 -7.15 -9.73 9.30
N ARG A 47 -6.18 -10.64 9.15
CA ARG A 47 -5.85 -11.67 10.16
C ARG A 47 -4.72 -11.27 11.07
N ASP A 48 -3.68 -10.68 10.49
CA ASP A 48 -2.38 -10.50 11.16
C ASP A 48 -2.01 -9.02 11.29
N LEU A 49 -2.81 -8.10 10.72
CA LEU A 49 -2.51 -6.66 10.67
C LEU A 49 -1.12 -6.38 10.07
N GLU A 50 -0.75 -7.15 9.04
CA GLU A 50 0.61 -7.09 8.46
C GLU A 50 0.94 -5.73 7.82
N PHE A 51 -0.07 -4.94 7.42
CA PHE A 51 0.12 -3.62 6.80
C PHE A 51 -0.60 -2.54 7.61
N ASP A 52 -0.20 -1.28 7.46
CA ASP A 52 -0.97 -0.16 8.00
C ASP A 52 -2.18 0.17 7.11
N VAL A 53 -2.04 -0.02 5.79
CA VAL A 53 -3.07 0.20 4.79
C VAL A 53 -3.06 -0.96 3.76
N CYS A 54 -4.24 -1.45 3.38
CA CYS A 54 -4.36 -2.49 2.36
C CYS A 54 -5.55 -2.21 1.43
N GLU A 55 -5.34 -2.32 0.12
CA GLU A 55 -6.40 -2.34 -0.89
C GLU A 55 -7.33 -3.55 -0.65
N LEU A 56 -8.65 -3.33 -0.84
CA LEU A 56 -9.66 -4.38 -0.81
C LEU A 56 -9.55 -5.27 -2.06
N ALA A 57 -9.61 -6.58 -1.87
CA ALA A 57 -9.43 -7.57 -2.93
C ALA A 57 -10.74 -7.98 -3.61
#